data_AF-A0A914XHQ1-F1
#
_entry.id   AF-A0A914XHQ1-F1
#
_cell.length_a   1.000
_cell.length_b   1.000
_cell.length_c   1.000
_cell.angle_alpha   90.00
_cell.angle_beta   90.00
_cell.angle_gamma   90.00
#
_symmetry.space_group_name_H-M   'P 1'
#
loop_
_entity.id
_entity.type
_entity.pdbx_description
1 polymer ?
#
loop_
_entity_poly.entity_id
_entity_poly.type
_entity_poly.pdbx_seq_one_letter_code
_entity_poly.pdbx_strand_id
1 'polypeptide(L)'
;MNGTDLPDCEICVADPEASTYRIYNSIVIGILVPVVGVLGIVGNALSAAVYSLPAMKSSVNMYLFALAISDIVVVITGIFLYFLLSIECAGPFVTMIYGLGASYVFPVSHIAQTSSVYLVVCAAIDCFVSTVGPVSIRKHMCTVQNARRAVIAIAIFSVVYNLPHWFEIEVVDCYEAQWNMTLVMLTQTALRLNELYITVYYIYMYTAVLTVGPLALLIILNSTIIIKTVCTKKDSDSREGEVQYILCSSLTDSLYSLN
;
A
#
# COMPACT_ATOMS: atom_id res chain seq x y z
N MET A 1 -8.85 39.74 -18.54
CA MET A 1 -7.74 39.21 -19.36
C MET A 1 -8.38 38.63 -20.60
N ASN A 2 -8.05 39.15 -21.79
CA ASN A 2 -8.60 38.64 -23.06
C ASN A 2 -7.95 37.28 -23.35
N GLY A 3 -8.73 36.30 -23.81
CA GLY A 3 -8.29 34.91 -24.01
C GLY A 3 -7.29 34.65 -25.13
N THR A 4 -6.46 35.64 -25.51
CA THR A 4 -5.47 35.55 -26.61
C THR A 4 -4.04 35.24 -26.15
N ASP A 5 -3.78 35.15 -24.85
CA ASP A 5 -2.42 34.92 -24.29
C ASP A 5 -2.29 33.55 -23.55
N LEU A 6 -3.32 32.70 -23.60
CA LEU A 6 -3.30 31.39 -22.96
C LEU A 6 -2.64 30.35 -23.89
N PRO A 7 -1.83 29.41 -23.35
CA PRO A 7 -1.32 28.29 -24.13
C PRO A 7 -2.47 27.36 -24.55
N ASP A 8 -2.31 26.67 -25.68
CA ASP A 8 -3.28 25.67 -26.13
C ASP A 8 -3.26 24.44 -25.20
N CYS A 9 -4.45 23.90 -24.89
CA CYS A 9 -4.58 22.65 -24.15
C CYS A 9 -4.19 21.47 -25.05
N GLU A 10 -2.92 21.08 -25.10
CA GLU A 10 -2.46 19.89 -25.86
C GLU A 10 -2.92 18.54 -25.23
N ILE A 11 -4.09 18.49 -24.59
CA ILE A 11 -4.54 17.40 -23.71
C ILE A 11 -5.09 16.19 -24.50
N CYS A 12 -5.40 16.36 -25.79
CA CYS A 12 -6.06 15.34 -26.62
C CYS A 12 -5.44 15.12 -28.01
N VAL A 13 -4.16 15.47 -28.19
CA VAL A 13 -3.47 15.24 -29.46
C VAL A 13 -3.22 13.75 -29.65
N ALA A 14 -3.99 13.11 -30.52
CA ALA A 14 -3.82 11.70 -30.85
C ALA A 14 -2.54 11.50 -31.66
N ASP A 15 -1.54 10.83 -31.07
CA ASP A 15 -0.36 10.38 -31.81
C ASP A 15 -0.76 9.26 -32.81
N PRO A 16 -0.61 9.47 -34.13
CA PRO A 16 -1.01 8.50 -35.14
C PRO A 16 -0.16 7.22 -35.17
N GLU A 17 1.03 7.18 -34.54
CA GLU A 17 1.93 6.00 -34.57
C GLU A 17 1.72 5.02 -33.40
N ALA A 18 0.81 5.30 -32.46
CA ALA A 18 0.70 4.57 -31.18
C ALA A 18 -0.45 3.54 -31.07
N SER A 19 -0.92 2.94 -32.18
CA SER A 19 -2.13 2.08 -32.17
C SER A 19 -2.11 0.92 -31.16
N THR A 20 -0.99 0.20 -31.05
CA THR A 20 -0.81 -0.89 -30.07
C THR A 20 -0.79 -0.39 -28.63
N TYR A 21 -0.10 0.74 -28.39
CA TYR A 21 -0.03 1.37 -27.07
C TYR A 21 -1.40 1.84 -26.59
N ARG A 22 -2.21 2.40 -27.49
CA ARG A 22 -3.58 2.82 -27.19
C ARG A 22 -4.47 1.64 -26.78
N ILE A 23 -4.44 0.54 -27.52
CA ILE A 23 -5.21 -0.68 -27.19
C ILE A 23 -4.79 -1.22 -25.81
N TYR A 24 -3.48 -1.30 -25.56
CA TYR A 24 -2.95 -1.74 -24.27
C TYR A 24 -3.43 -0.86 -23.12
N ASN A 25 -3.27 0.46 -23.23
CA ASN A 25 -3.72 1.40 -22.20
C ASN A 25 -5.24 1.34 -21.99
N SER A 26 -6.03 1.23 -23.07
CA SER A 26 -7.49 1.09 -22.93
C SER A 26 -7.89 -0.17 -22.16
N ILE A 27 -7.22 -1.31 -22.40
CA ILE A 27 -7.51 -2.55 -21.67
C ILE A 27 -7.04 -2.44 -20.23
N VAL A 28 -5.79 -2.03 -20.00
CA VAL A 28 -5.20 -2.02 -18.65
C VAL A 28 -5.81 -0.92 -17.80
N ILE A 29 -5.77 0.32 -18.27
CA ILE A 29 -6.21 1.48 -17.50
C ILE A 29 -7.73 1.63 -17.55
N GLY A 30 -8.35 1.42 -18.71
CA GLY A 30 -9.79 1.59 -18.89
C GLY A 30 -10.64 0.47 -18.32
N ILE A 31 -10.12 -0.77 -18.21
CA ILE A 31 -10.90 -1.94 -17.77
C ILE A 31 -10.28 -2.59 -16.52
N LEU A 32 -9.01 -3.01 -16.57
CA LEU A 32 -8.42 -3.79 -15.48
C LEU A 32 -8.27 -2.98 -14.18
N VAL A 33 -7.74 -1.75 -14.25
CA VAL A 33 -7.57 -0.86 -13.09
C VAL A 33 -8.89 -0.62 -12.34
N PRO A 34 -10.00 -0.20 -12.98
CA PRO A 34 -11.26 0.01 -12.27
C PRO A 34 -11.86 -1.29 -11.71
N VAL A 35 -11.75 -2.42 -12.43
CA VAL A 35 -12.24 -3.72 -11.93
C VAL A 35 -11.47 -4.15 -10.67
N VAL A 36 -10.14 -4.14 -10.73
CA VAL A 36 -9.29 -4.44 -9.58
C VAL A 36 -9.53 -3.42 -8.46
N GLY A 37 -9.75 -2.16 -8.81
CA GLY A 37 -10.05 -1.10 -7.85
C GLY A 37 -11.34 -1.34 -7.09
N VAL A 38 -12.44 -1.70 -7.76
CA VAL A 38 -13.71 -2.04 -7.09
C VAL A 38 -13.53 -3.22 -6.15
N LEU A 39 -12.87 -4.29 -6.60
CA LEU A 39 -12.57 -5.46 -5.75
C LEU A 39 -11.69 -5.08 -4.55
N GLY A 40 -10.70 -4.23 -4.76
CA GLY A 40 -9.81 -3.72 -3.71
C GLY A 40 -10.56 -2.88 -2.66
N ILE A 41 -11.48 -2.00 -3.08
CA ILE A 41 -12.31 -1.21 -2.16
C ILE A 41 -13.21 -2.14 -1.33
N VAL A 42 -13.91 -3.07 -1.97
CA VAL A 42 -14.82 -4.00 -1.27
C VAL A 42 -14.02 -4.88 -0.30
N GLY A 43 -12.92 -5.47 -0.75
CA GLY A 43 -12.07 -6.34 0.08
C GLY A 43 -11.52 -5.62 1.30
N ASN A 44 -10.94 -4.43 1.11
CA ASN A 44 -10.39 -3.66 2.22
C ASN A 44 -11.49 -3.10 3.13
N ALA A 45 -12.65 -2.71 2.61
CA ALA A 45 -13.77 -2.27 3.43
C ALA A 45 -14.27 -3.39 4.35
N LEU A 46 -14.37 -4.61 3.83
CA LEU A 46 -14.72 -5.79 4.64
C LEU A 46 -13.65 -6.08 5.69
N SER A 47 -12.36 -6.04 5.33
CA SER A 47 -11.27 -6.20 6.29
C SER A 47 -11.32 -5.14 7.40
N ALA A 48 -11.53 -3.86 7.05
CA ALA A 48 -11.68 -2.79 8.02
C ALA A 48 -12.88 -3.02 8.95
N ALA A 49 -14.02 -3.44 8.40
CA ALA A 49 -15.21 -3.77 9.20
C ALA A 49 -14.93 -4.90 10.20
N VAL A 50 -14.27 -5.99 9.76
CA VAL A 50 -13.93 -7.13 10.62
C VAL A 50 -12.94 -6.71 11.72
N TYR A 51 -11.87 -5.99 11.39
CA TYR A 51 -10.87 -5.58 12.38
C TYR A 51 -11.36 -4.49 13.35
N SER A 52 -12.43 -3.76 12.99
CA SER A 52 -13.06 -2.80 13.90
C SER A 52 -13.83 -3.44 15.06
N LEU A 53 -14.14 -4.75 14.96
CA LEU A 53 -14.93 -5.45 15.96
C LEU A 53 -14.18 -5.55 17.31
N PRO A 54 -14.85 -5.33 18.45
CA PRO A 54 -14.23 -5.44 19.78
C PRO A 54 -13.57 -6.79 20.06
N ALA A 55 -14.13 -7.87 19.48
CA ALA A 55 -13.60 -9.24 19.59
C ALA A 55 -12.25 -9.43 18.88
N MET A 56 -11.93 -8.57 17.89
CA MET A 56 -10.70 -8.62 17.11
C MET A 56 -9.62 -7.66 17.62
N LYS A 57 -9.76 -7.07 18.81
CA LYS A 57 -8.78 -6.12 19.35
C LYS A 57 -7.45 -6.82 19.66
N SER A 58 -6.45 -6.57 18.83
CA SER A 58 -5.06 -6.95 19.04
C SER A 58 -4.11 -5.88 18.48
N SER A 59 -2.84 -5.92 18.87
CA SER A 59 -1.81 -5.02 18.31
C SER A 59 -1.68 -5.17 16.80
N VAL A 60 -1.59 -6.41 16.30
CA VAL A 60 -1.53 -6.73 14.87
C VAL A 60 -2.76 -6.22 14.12
N ASN A 61 -3.96 -6.50 14.64
CA ASN A 61 -5.20 -6.12 13.96
C ASN A 61 -5.39 -4.60 13.88
N MET A 62 -4.77 -3.82 14.78
CA MET A 62 -4.73 -2.36 14.65
C MET A 62 -3.93 -1.92 13.42
N TYR A 63 -2.80 -2.57 13.11
CA TYR A 63 -2.04 -2.29 11.88
C TYR A 63 -2.81 -2.73 10.64
N LEU A 64 -3.46 -3.91 10.68
CA LEU A 64 -4.26 -4.42 9.56
C LEU A 64 -5.49 -3.56 9.27
N PHE A 65 -6.13 -3.02 10.31
CA PHE A 65 -7.21 -2.05 10.16
C PHE A 65 -6.72 -0.76 9.48
N ALA A 66 -5.61 -0.20 9.97
CA ALA A 66 -5.03 1.00 9.38
C ALA A 66 -4.56 0.75 7.93
N LEU A 67 -4.02 -0.44 7.65
CA LEU A 67 -3.60 -0.87 6.33
C LEU A 67 -4.79 -0.92 5.37
N ALA A 68 -5.91 -1.51 5.79
CA ALA A 68 -7.13 -1.55 4.98
C ALA A 68 -7.65 -0.15 4.63
N ILE A 69 -7.62 0.80 5.58
CA ILE A 69 -7.98 2.20 5.31
C ILE A 69 -7.00 2.82 4.30
N SER A 70 -5.70 2.63 4.50
CA SER A 70 -4.66 3.15 3.62
C SER A 70 -4.81 2.62 2.19
N ASP A 71 -5.06 1.32 2.03
CA ASP A 71 -5.25 0.68 0.73
C ASP A 71 -6.53 1.15 0.02
N ILE A 72 -7.61 1.44 0.75
CA ILE A 72 -8.79 2.10 0.17
C ILE A 72 -8.41 3.46 -0.43
N VAL A 73 -7.61 4.26 0.30
CA VAL A 73 -7.15 5.58 -0.20
C VAL A 73 -6.23 5.40 -1.42
N VAL A 74 -5.30 4.44 -1.40
CA VAL A 74 -4.45 4.11 -2.56
C VAL A 74 -5.31 3.76 -3.78
N VAL A 75 -6.32 2.92 -3.60
CA VAL A 75 -7.18 2.49 -4.71
C VAL A 75 -8.04 3.63 -5.24
N ILE A 76 -8.66 4.43 -4.36
CA ILE A 76 -9.48 5.58 -4.79
C ILE A 76 -8.63 6.60 -5.54
N THR A 77 -7.46 6.94 -5.01
CA THR A 77 -6.53 7.87 -5.66
C THR A 77 -5.99 7.30 -6.97
N GLY A 78 -5.72 6.00 -7.05
CA GLY A 78 -5.33 5.33 -8.28
C GLY A 78 -6.42 5.35 -9.36
N ILE A 79 -7.68 5.08 -9.00
CA ILE A 79 -8.81 5.21 -9.93
C ILE A 79 -8.89 6.66 -10.43
N PHE A 80 -8.80 7.65 -9.53
CA PHE A 80 -8.81 9.05 -9.94
C PHE A 80 -7.67 9.37 -10.91
N LEU A 81 -6.42 9.00 -10.59
CA LEU A 81 -5.25 9.38 -11.38
C LEU A 81 -5.14 8.66 -12.73
N TYR A 82 -5.49 7.38 -12.79
CA TYR A 82 -5.31 6.57 -13.98
C TYR A 82 -6.59 6.48 -14.82
N PHE A 83 -7.73 6.17 -14.19
CA PHE A 83 -8.97 6.01 -14.95
C PHE A 83 -9.49 7.35 -15.48
N LEU A 84 -9.53 8.43 -14.67
CA LEU A 84 -10.00 9.72 -15.18
C LEU A 84 -9.06 10.28 -16.26
N LEU A 85 -7.74 10.10 -16.12
CA LEU A 85 -6.78 10.42 -17.17
C LEU A 85 -7.13 9.69 -18.48
N SER A 86 -7.44 8.39 -18.42
CA SER A 86 -7.78 7.62 -19.63
C SER A 86 -9.04 8.09 -20.37
N ILE A 87 -9.92 8.83 -19.69
CA ILE A 87 -11.16 9.39 -20.25
C ILE A 87 -11.15 10.93 -20.24
N GLU A 88 -10.00 11.57 -20.06
CA GLU A 88 -9.91 13.04 -19.92
C GLU A 88 -10.41 13.77 -21.16
N CYS A 89 -10.33 13.13 -22.33
CA CYS A 89 -10.84 13.61 -23.61
C CYS A 89 -12.33 13.32 -23.86
N ALA A 90 -13.04 12.70 -22.91
CA ALA A 90 -14.48 12.44 -23.06
C ALA A 90 -15.30 13.73 -23.02
N GLY A 91 -14.78 14.79 -22.41
CA GLY A 91 -15.40 16.11 -22.40
C GLY A 91 -14.79 17.05 -21.37
N PRO A 92 -15.09 18.36 -21.48
CA PRO A 92 -14.41 19.42 -20.72
C PRO A 92 -14.61 19.29 -19.20
N PHE A 93 -15.74 18.73 -18.77
CA PHE A 93 -16.01 18.49 -17.35
C PHE A 93 -15.02 17.50 -16.73
N VAL A 94 -14.71 16.42 -17.44
CA VAL A 94 -13.77 15.39 -16.96
C VAL A 94 -12.35 15.95 -16.94
N THR A 95 -11.95 16.65 -18.01
CA THR A 95 -10.66 17.35 -18.08
C THR A 95 -10.47 18.30 -16.90
N MET A 96 -11.50 19.10 -16.58
CA MET A 96 -11.40 20.07 -15.49
C MET A 96 -11.36 19.41 -14.11
N ILE A 97 -12.14 18.36 -13.87
CA ILE A 97 -12.04 17.58 -12.62
C ILE A 97 -10.64 17.00 -12.47
N TYR A 98 -10.11 16.38 -13.53
CA TYR A 98 -8.80 15.76 -13.50
C TYR A 98 -7.71 16.81 -13.25
N GLY A 99 -7.64 17.88 -14.05
CA GLY A 99 -6.60 18.89 -13.94
C GLY A 99 -6.62 19.65 -12.61
N LEU A 100 -7.80 19.93 -12.03
CA LEU A 100 -7.88 20.58 -10.72
C LEU A 100 -7.57 19.62 -9.57
N GLY A 101 -7.94 18.34 -9.68
CA GLY A 101 -7.80 17.37 -8.60
C GLY A 101 -6.45 16.65 -8.58
N ALA A 102 -5.86 16.38 -9.74
CA ALA A 102 -4.68 15.51 -9.84
C ALA A 102 -3.46 16.06 -9.10
N SER A 103 -3.26 17.38 -9.05
CA SER A 103 -2.18 18.02 -8.29
C SER A 103 -2.26 17.76 -6.77
N TYR A 104 -3.46 17.51 -6.24
CA TYR A 104 -3.69 17.15 -4.84
C TYR A 104 -3.76 15.64 -4.63
N VAL A 105 -4.39 14.92 -5.56
CA VAL A 105 -4.57 13.46 -5.47
C VAL A 105 -3.23 12.74 -5.64
N PHE A 106 -2.32 13.26 -6.47
CA PHE A 106 -1.01 12.68 -6.70
C PHE A 106 -0.16 12.57 -5.42
N PRO A 107 0.09 13.65 -4.66
CA PRO A 107 0.78 13.55 -3.37
C PRO A 107 0.05 12.66 -2.36
N VAL A 108 -1.28 12.74 -2.28
CA VAL A 108 -2.07 11.90 -1.36
C VAL A 108 -1.92 10.42 -1.68
N SER A 109 -1.89 10.06 -2.97
CA SER A 109 -1.68 8.67 -3.42
C SER A 109 -0.35 8.13 -2.91
N HIS A 110 0.72 8.92 -3.04
CA HIS A 110 2.05 8.54 -2.60
C HIS A 110 2.18 8.46 -1.05
N ILE A 111 1.51 9.36 -0.31
CA ILE A 111 1.41 9.28 1.16
C ILE A 111 0.69 8.00 1.60
N ALA A 112 -0.43 7.67 0.96
CA ALA A 112 -1.19 6.46 1.27
C ALA A 112 -0.37 5.20 0.94
N GLN A 113 0.28 5.17 -0.23
CA GLN A 113 1.15 4.06 -0.63
C GLN A 113 2.29 3.84 0.37
N THR A 114 2.98 4.91 0.77
CA THR A 114 4.05 4.85 1.77
C THR A 114 3.52 4.31 3.11
N SER A 115 2.36 4.80 3.55
CA SER A 115 1.73 4.35 4.78
C SER A 115 1.41 2.85 4.73
N SER A 116 0.84 2.35 3.63
CA SER A 116 0.55 0.93 3.43
C SER A 116 1.80 0.06 3.56
N VAL A 117 2.91 0.45 2.91
CA VAL A 117 4.18 -0.30 2.97
C VAL A 117 4.67 -0.43 4.42
N TYR A 118 4.72 0.66 5.17
CA TYR A 118 5.24 0.64 6.54
C TYR A 118 4.27 0.00 7.53
N LEU A 119 2.96 0.07 7.29
CA LEU A 119 1.97 -0.66 8.09
C LEU A 119 2.13 -2.18 7.94
N VAL A 120 2.42 -2.67 6.73
CA VAL A 120 2.73 -4.09 6.50
C VAL A 120 4.01 -4.50 7.22
N VAL A 121 5.08 -3.70 7.13
CA VAL A 121 6.34 -3.96 7.83
C VAL A 121 6.13 -4.00 9.35
N CYS A 122 5.43 -3.02 9.92
CA CYS A 122 5.16 -2.99 11.35
C CYS A 122 4.25 -4.13 11.80
N ALA A 123 3.24 -4.52 11.01
CA ALA A 123 2.44 -5.70 11.28
C ALA A 123 3.29 -6.97 11.29
N ALA A 124 4.23 -7.13 10.34
CA ALA A 124 5.14 -8.27 10.30
C ALA A 124 6.10 -8.30 11.50
N ILE A 125 6.61 -7.14 11.93
CA ILE A 125 7.42 -7.03 13.15
C ILE A 125 6.60 -7.41 14.39
N ASP A 126 5.37 -6.93 14.50
CA ASP A 126 4.49 -7.26 15.64
C ASP A 126 4.17 -8.76 15.68
N CYS A 127 3.87 -9.36 14.51
CA CYS A 127 3.73 -10.81 14.35
C CYS A 127 4.99 -11.57 14.75
N PHE A 128 6.17 -11.11 14.33
CA PHE A 128 7.45 -11.71 14.69
C PHE A 128 7.71 -11.66 16.20
N VAL A 129 7.51 -10.50 16.84
CA VAL A 129 7.71 -10.34 18.28
C VAL A 129 6.69 -11.17 19.07
N SER A 130 5.46 -11.27 18.60
CA SER A 130 4.41 -12.05 19.26
C SER A 130 4.68 -13.57 19.23
N THR A 131 5.30 -14.06 18.14
CA THR A 131 5.55 -15.49 17.90
C THR A 131 6.91 -15.97 18.40
N VAL A 132 7.98 -15.22 18.13
CA VAL A 132 9.37 -15.61 18.43
C VAL A 132 9.91 -14.88 19.66
N GLY A 133 9.38 -13.70 19.98
CA GLY A 133 9.89 -12.85 21.05
C GLY A 133 9.69 -13.42 22.46
N PRO A 134 10.60 -13.11 23.40
CA PRO A 134 10.43 -13.50 24.79
C PRO A 134 9.20 -12.82 25.41
N VAL A 135 8.61 -13.46 26.43
CA VAL A 135 7.34 -13.04 27.05
C VAL A 135 7.40 -11.60 27.57
N SER A 136 8.55 -11.16 28.10
CA SER A 136 8.77 -9.79 28.58
C SER A 136 8.62 -8.75 27.47
N ILE A 137 9.29 -8.98 26.33
CA ILE A 137 9.25 -8.08 25.17
C ILE A 137 7.85 -8.06 24.56
N ARG A 138 7.22 -9.23 24.40
CA ARG A 138 5.85 -9.33 23.87
C ARG A 138 4.85 -8.52 24.69
N LYS A 139 4.90 -8.62 26.03
CA LYS A 139 3.99 -7.86 26.92
C LYS A 139 4.17 -6.35 26.79
N HIS A 140 5.39 -5.89 26.51
CA HIS A 140 5.67 -4.47 26.39
C HIS A 140 5.37 -3.93 24.98
N MET A 141 5.79 -4.64 23.92
CA MET A 141 5.69 -4.15 22.54
C MET A 141 4.32 -4.41 21.91
N CYS A 142 3.78 -5.62 22.04
CA CYS A 142 2.55 -6.07 21.36
C CYS A 142 1.29 -5.61 22.12
N THR A 143 1.14 -4.30 22.30
CA THR A 143 -0.04 -3.68 22.91
C THR A 143 -0.76 -2.79 21.90
N VAL A 144 -2.09 -2.73 21.99
CA VAL A 144 -2.92 -1.90 21.10
C VAL A 144 -2.53 -0.42 21.19
N GLN A 145 -2.12 0.04 22.37
CA GLN A 145 -1.70 1.44 22.58
C GLN A 145 -0.41 1.76 21.82
N ASN A 146 0.58 0.86 21.87
CA ASN A 146 1.82 1.03 21.13
C ASN A 146 1.58 0.91 19.63
N ALA A 147 0.75 -0.04 19.19
CA ALA A 147 0.34 -0.15 17.79
C ALA A 147 -0.31 1.14 17.28
N ARG A 148 -1.23 1.73 18.05
CA ARG A 148 -1.85 3.02 17.71
C ARG A 148 -0.82 4.16 17.60
N ARG A 149 0.14 4.22 18.52
CA ARG A 149 1.23 5.22 18.46
C ARG A 149 2.10 5.02 17.22
N ALA A 150 2.42 3.77 16.89
CA ALA A 150 3.18 3.43 15.69
C ALA A 150 2.43 3.79 14.41
N VAL A 151 1.12 3.50 14.32
CA VAL A 151 0.27 3.93 13.18
C VAL A 151 0.31 5.45 12.99
N ILE A 152 0.18 6.23 14.08
CA ILE A 152 0.26 7.69 14.00
C ILE A 152 1.66 8.15 13.54
N ALA A 153 2.72 7.53 14.07
CA ALA A 153 4.08 7.84 13.66
C ALA A 153 4.34 7.53 12.18
N ILE A 154 3.81 6.40 11.68
CA ILE A 154 3.87 6.03 10.26
C ILE A 154 3.13 7.06 9.42
N ALA A 155 1.91 7.46 9.81
CA ALA A 155 1.15 8.46 9.07
C ALA A 155 1.92 9.80 8.95
N ILE A 156 2.53 10.27 10.04
CA ILE A 156 3.36 11.49 10.04
C ILE A 156 4.58 11.30 9.14
N PHE A 157 5.30 10.19 9.28
CA PHE A 157 6.46 9.87 8.45
C PHE A 157 6.10 9.85 6.96
N SER A 158 4.99 9.20 6.59
CA SER A 158 4.51 9.16 5.22
C SER A 158 4.23 10.55 4.67
N VAL A 159 3.58 11.43 5.44
CA VAL A 159 3.34 12.82 5.01
C VAL A 159 4.66 13.56 4.79
N VAL A 160 5.59 13.46 5.74
CA VAL A 160 6.88 14.18 5.66
C VAL A 160 7.75 13.68 4.51
N TYR A 161 7.84 12.36 4.31
CA TYR A 161 8.66 11.75 3.25
C TYR A 161 8.16 12.12 1.85
N ASN A 162 6.85 12.27 1.69
CA ASN A 162 6.18 12.56 0.42
C ASN A 162 5.89 14.05 0.22
N LEU A 163 6.38 14.93 1.12
CA LEU A 163 6.17 16.37 1.02
C LEU A 163 6.65 16.99 -0.32
N PRO A 164 7.79 16.55 -0.91
CA PRO A 164 8.25 17.09 -2.20
C PRO A 164 7.23 16.99 -3.34
N HIS A 165 6.37 15.95 -3.36
CA HIS A 165 5.38 15.76 -4.42
C HIS A 165 4.37 16.91 -4.54
N TRP A 166 4.10 17.63 -3.45
CA TRP A 166 3.20 18.78 -3.45
C TRP A 166 3.73 19.95 -4.30
N PHE A 167 5.01 19.94 -4.65
CA PHE A 167 5.69 20.99 -5.41
C PHE A 167 6.12 20.52 -6.80
N GLU A 168 5.69 19.33 -7.25
CA GLU A 168 6.11 18.75 -8.54
C GLU A 168 5.19 19.10 -9.71
N ILE A 169 3.93 19.42 -9.43
CA ILE A 169 2.89 19.64 -10.43
C ILE A 169 2.29 21.02 -10.20
N GLU A 170 2.25 21.81 -11.27
CA GLU A 170 1.54 23.08 -11.33
C GLU A 170 0.31 22.95 -12.23
N VAL A 171 -0.75 23.67 -11.86
CA VAL A 171 -1.98 23.75 -12.64
C VAL A 171 -1.98 25.10 -13.35
N VAL A 172 -2.08 25.08 -14.67
CA VAL A 172 -2.10 26.29 -15.50
C VAL A 172 -3.35 26.33 -16.35
N ASP A 173 -3.89 27.54 -16.52
CA ASP A 173 -5.01 27.77 -17.43
C ASP A 173 -4.54 27.58 -18.87
N CYS A 174 -5.35 26.93 -19.69
CA CYS A 174 -5.10 26.73 -21.11
C CYS A 174 -6.38 26.97 -21.92
N TYR A 175 -6.24 27.27 -23.20
CA TYR A 175 -7.36 27.46 -24.11
C TYR A 175 -7.59 26.21 -24.96
N GLU A 176 -8.82 25.71 -25.00
CA GLU A 176 -9.19 24.55 -25.81
C GLU A 176 -10.06 24.99 -26.99
N ALA A 177 -9.49 24.91 -28.19
CA ALA A 177 -10.14 25.32 -29.42
C ALA A 177 -11.36 24.45 -29.78
N GLN A 178 -11.34 23.16 -29.43
CA GLN A 178 -12.44 22.24 -29.75
C GLN A 178 -13.76 22.63 -29.06
N TRP A 179 -13.67 23.12 -27.82
CA TRP A 179 -14.83 23.51 -27.01
C TRP A 179 -14.97 25.02 -26.84
N ASN A 180 -14.05 25.81 -27.40
CA ASN A 180 -14.02 27.27 -27.35
C ASN A 180 -14.16 27.78 -25.89
N MET A 181 -13.39 27.18 -24.99
CA MET A 181 -13.43 27.45 -23.55
C MET A 181 -12.04 27.35 -22.92
N THR A 182 -11.86 28.02 -21.78
CA THR A 182 -10.67 27.89 -20.95
C THR A 182 -10.81 26.64 -20.06
N LEU A 183 -9.76 25.82 -20.04
CA LEU A 183 -9.60 24.65 -19.18
C LEU A 183 -8.32 24.80 -18.36
N VAL A 184 -7.95 23.71 -17.67
CA VAL A 184 -6.69 23.60 -16.93
C VAL A 184 -5.89 22.41 -17.45
N MET A 185 -4.57 22.57 -17.50
CA MET A 185 -3.63 21.49 -17.76
C MET A 185 -2.61 21.37 -16.64
N LEU A 186 -2.05 20.17 -16.50
CA LEU A 186 -0.99 19.87 -15.53
C LEU A 186 0.37 20.06 -16.19
N THR A 187 1.22 20.87 -15.58
CA THR A 187 2.60 21.07 -16.02
C THR A 187 3.59 20.68 -14.93
N GLN A 188 4.78 20.25 -15.34
CA GLN A 188 5.85 19.89 -14.41
C GLN A 188 6.59 21.14 -13.93
N THR A 189 6.90 21.21 -12.64
CA THR A 189 7.69 22.31 -12.07
C THR A 189 9.19 22.13 -12.32
N ALA A 190 9.97 23.19 -12.04
CA ALA A 190 11.43 23.12 -12.08
C ALA A 190 12.01 22.06 -11.14
N LEU A 191 11.31 21.71 -10.05
CA LEU A 191 11.71 20.62 -9.15
C LEU A 191 11.60 19.28 -9.87
N ARG A 192 10.46 19.03 -10.52
CA ARG A 192 10.19 17.76 -11.22
C ARG A 192 11.13 17.53 -12.40
N LEU A 193 11.53 18.60 -13.09
CA LEU A 193 12.45 18.54 -14.24
C LEU A 193 13.92 18.41 -13.85
N ASN A 194 14.25 18.54 -12.56
CA ASN A 194 15.63 18.47 -12.10
C ASN A 194 16.14 17.00 -12.09
N GLU A 195 17.15 16.70 -12.91
CA GLU A 195 17.70 15.34 -13.03
C GLU A 195 18.28 14.79 -11.73
N LEU A 196 18.90 15.65 -10.91
CA LEU A 196 19.45 15.25 -9.61
C LEU A 196 18.31 14.89 -8.64
N TYR A 197 17.23 15.66 -8.64
CA TYR A 197 16.03 15.36 -7.86
C TYR A 197 15.45 14.00 -8.25
N ILE A 198 15.19 13.77 -9.54
CA ILE A 198 14.68 12.47 -10.03
C ILE A 198 15.62 11.33 -9.61
N THR A 199 16.92 11.47 -9.88
CA THR A 199 17.89 10.42 -9.62
C THR A 199 17.99 10.09 -8.13
N VAL A 200 18.12 11.09 -7.27
CA VAL A 200 18.29 10.86 -5.84
C VAL A 200 16.97 10.42 -5.19
N TYR A 201 15.89 11.16 -5.42
CA TYR A 201 14.63 10.94 -4.73
C TYR A 201 13.86 9.74 -5.31
N TYR A 202 13.57 9.74 -6.60
CA TYR A 202 12.77 8.68 -7.22
C TYR A 202 13.54 7.38 -7.45
N ILE A 203 14.79 7.47 -7.92
CA ILE A 203 15.54 6.23 -8.23
C ILE A 203 16.13 5.65 -6.95
N TYR A 204 16.96 6.40 -6.21
CA TYR A 204 17.67 5.81 -5.07
C TYR A 204 16.82 5.74 -3.79
N MET A 205 16.24 6.85 -3.34
CA MET A 205 15.51 6.88 -2.06
C MET A 205 14.24 6.04 -2.13
N TYR A 206 13.36 6.24 -3.13
CA TYR A 206 12.12 5.46 -3.25
C TYR A 206 12.38 3.96 -3.40
N THR A 207 13.32 3.56 -4.25
CA THR A 207 13.66 2.14 -4.41
C THR A 207 14.18 1.54 -3.11
N ALA A 208 15.06 2.24 -2.39
CA ALA A 208 15.59 1.73 -1.13
C ALA A 208 14.53 1.67 -0.02
N VAL A 209 13.76 2.74 0.14
CA VAL A 209 12.88 3.00 1.29
C VAL A 209 11.51 2.33 1.12
N LEU A 210 10.95 2.30 -0.09
CA LEU A 210 9.62 1.74 -0.34
C LEU A 210 9.62 0.36 -1.00
N THR A 211 10.72 -0.06 -1.60
CA THR A 211 10.78 -1.34 -2.33
C THR A 211 11.75 -2.32 -1.69
N VAL A 212 13.05 -2.09 -1.81
CA VAL A 212 14.10 -3.06 -1.44
C VAL A 212 14.14 -3.29 0.07
N GLY A 213 14.17 -2.22 0.86
CA GLY A 213 14.23 -2.29 2.33
C GLY A 213 13.03 -3.02 2.94
N PRO A 214 11.79 -2.58 2.67
CA PRO A 214 10.59 -3.25 3.16
C PRO A 214 10.51 -4.71 2.72
N LEU A 215 10.80 -5.02 1.45
CA LEU A 215 10.75 -6.39 0.93
C LEU A 215 11.76 -7.29 1.65
N ALA A 216 13.02 -6.84 1.80
CA ALA A 216 14.05 -7.59 2.49
C ALA A 216 13.65 -7.88 3.95
N LEU A 217 13.13 -6.87 4.66
CA LEU A 217 12.63 -7.03 6.02
C LEU A 217 11.49 -8.03 6.10
N LEU A 218 10.49 -7.94 5.21
CA LEU A 218 9.36 -8.85 5.18
C LEU A 218 9.80 -10.30 4.92
N ILE A 219 10.74 -10.51 3.99
CA ILE A 219 11.28 -11.84 3.70
C ILE A 219 11.95 -12.40 4.96
N ILE A 220 12.87 -11.65 5.57
CA ILE A 220 13.61 -12.11 6.76
C ILE A 220 12.66 -12.42 7.92
N LEU A 221 11.72 -11.52 8.22
CA LEU A 221 10.77 -11.68 9.32
C LEU A 221 9.85 -12.89 9.08
N ASN A 222 9.21 -12.95 7.91
CA ASN A 222 8.26 -14.02 7.61
C ASN A 222 8.96 -15.39 7.53
N SER A 223 10.16 -15.48 6.95
CA SER A 223 10.94 -16.72 6.96
C SER A 223 11.25 -17.19 8.38
N THR A 224 11.63 -16.28 9.28
CA THR A 224 11.94 -16.63 10.67
C THR A 224 10.70 -17.12 11.42
N ILE A 225 9.54 -16.47 11.23
CA ILE A 225 8.26 -16.91 11.80
C ILE A 225 7.93 -18.33 11.36
N ILE A 226 8.03 -18.62 10.06
CA ILE A 226 7.72 -19.94 9.48
C ILE A 226 8.65 -21.00 10.08
N ILE A 227 9.97 -20.77 10.07
CA ILE A 227 10.95 -21.72 10.59
C ILE A 227 10.66 -22.04 12.06
N LYS A 228 10.46 -21.01 12.90
CA LYS A 228 10.24 -21.21 14.33
C LYS A 228 8.94 -21.97 14.61
N THR A 229 7.88 -21.66 13.89
CA THR A 229 6.57 -22.30 14.03
C THR A 229 6.63 -23.78 13.64
N VAL A 230 7.29 -24.10 12.53
CA VAL A 230 7.47 -25.48 12.05
C VAL A 230 8.34 -26.30 13.01
N CYS A 231 9.48 -25.75 13.45
CA CYS A 231 10.35 -26.42 14.41
C CYS A 231 9.65 -26.71 15.73
N THR A 232 8.87 -25.75 16.25
CA THR A 232 8.13 -25.94 17.50
C THR A 232 7.07 -27.03 17.36
N LYS A 233 6.33 -27.07 16.25
CA LYS A 233 5.34 -28.12 15.99
C LYS A 233 5.98 -29.51 15.94
N LYS A 234 7.13 -29.65 15.26
CA LYS A 234 7.87 -30.92 15.18
C LYS A 234 8.34 -31.41 16.56
N ASP A 235 8.82 -30.48 17.39
CA ASP A 235 9.27 -30.79 18.74
C ASP A 235 8.12 -31.16 19.68
N SER A 236 6.93 -30.56 19.52
CA SER A 236 5.72 -30.97 20.23
C SER A 236 5.29 -32.38 19.84
N ASP A 237 5.23 -32.68 18.54
CA ASP A 237 4.83 -34.00 18.00
C ASP A 237 5.81 -35.10 18.42
N SER A 238 7.11 -34.78 18.47
CA SER A 238 8.15 -35.69 18.97
C SER A 238 7.99 -35.99 20.46
N ARG A 239 7.70 -34.96 21.28
CA ARG A 239 7.46 -35.11 22.72
C ARG A 239 6.18 -35.89 23.03
N GLU A 240 5.11 -35.65 22.28
CA GLU A 240 3.85 -36.42 22.42
C GLU A 240 4.06 -37.91 22.11
N GLY A 241 4.80 -38.22 21.03
CA GLY A 241 5.17 -39.60 20.70
C GLY A 241 6.02 -40.28 21.78
N GLU A 242 6.98 -39.56 22.37
CA GLU A 242 7.84 -40.06 23.44
C GLU A 242 7.06 -40.35 24.73
N VAL A 243 6.13 -39.46 25.12
CA VAL A 243 5.24 -39.67 26.27
C VAL A 243 4.33 -40.88 26.06
N GLN A 244 3.77 -41.05 24.86
CA GLN A 244 2.89 -42.18 24.55
C GLN A 244 3.65 -43.51 24.56
N TYR A 245 4.90 -43.53 24.13
CA TYR A 245 5.78 -44.70 24.22
C TYR A 245 6.06 -45.11 25.68
N ILE A 246 6.42 -44.15 26.54
CA ILE A 246 6.69 -44.39 27.97
C ILE A 246 5.45 -44.92 28.71
N LEU A 247 4.27 -44.38 28.41
CA LEU A 247 3.01 -44.88 28.97
C LEU A 247 2.74 -46.33 28.55
N CYS A 248 2.99 -46.66 27.28
CA CYS A 248 2.79 -48.01 26.77
C CYS A 248 3.75 -49.01 27.43
N SER A 249 5.04 -48.66 27.55
CA SER A 249 6.03 -49.56 28.17
C SER A 249 5.71 -49.86 29.64
N SER A 250 5.32 -48.84 30.42
CA SER A 250 4.98 -48.97 31.84
C SER A 250 3.75 -49.84 32.10
N LEU A 251 2.79 -49.82 31.18
CA LEU A 251 1.61 -50.69 31.22
C LEU A 251 1.98 -52.15 30.92
N THR A 252 2.84 -52.41 29.94
CA THR A 252 3.37 -53.76 29.68
C THR A 252 4.17 -54.31 30.86
N ASP A 253 5.03 -53.51 31.49
CA ASP A 253 5.81 -53.95 32.65
C ASP A 253 4.90 -54.28 33.86
N SER A 254 3.85 -53.49 34.07
CA SER A 254 2.85 -53.76 35.12
C SER A 254 2.07 -55.05 34.85
N LEU A 255 1.69 -55.31 33.59
CA LEU A 255 1.01 -56.54 33.20
C LEU A 255 1.90 -57.79 33.36
N TYR A 256 3.20 -57.67 33.09
CA TYR A 256 4.16 -58.75 33.31
C TYR A 256 4.43 -59.03 34.79
N SER A 257 4.32 -58.05 35.67
CA SER A 257 4.53 -58.21 37.13
C SER A 257 3.37 -58.87 37.88
N LEU A 258 2.20 -59.03 37.23
CA LEU A 258 0.98 -59.61 37.81
C LEU A 258 0.79 -61.10 37.44
N ASN A 259 1.75 -61.70 36.72
CA ASN A 259 1.78 -63.11 36.31
C ASN A 259 2.99 -63.81 36.91
#